data_AF-A0A914Y5J7-F1
#
_entry.id   AF-A0A914Y5J7-F1
#
_cell.length_a   1.000
_cell.length_b   1.000
_cell.length_c   1.000
_cell.angle_alpha   90.00
_cell.angle_beta   90.00
_cell.angle_gamma   90.00
#
_symmetry.space_group_name_H-M   'P 1'
#
loop_
_entity.id
_entity.type
_entity.pdbx_description
1 polymer ?
#
loop_
_entity_poly.entity_id
_entity_poly.type
_entity_poly.pdbx_seq_one_letter_code
_entity_poly.pdbx_strand_id
1 'polypeptide(L)'
;MPGALKDAFEELRNRFENGGNITGLPTGYNDFDAMTAGLQPTDLIILAARPAMGKTTFALNIAEYAAIKSKKGVAVFSMEMSASQLAMRLISSNGRINAQRLRTGQLEDEDWSRVTSAIKMLKETKIFIDDTPGVSPEVLRSKCRRLKREHDLGLIVIDYLQLMSVPGNSENRATEISEISPQPLAGNAYRQAPGDGRPS
;
A
#
# COMPACT_ATOMS: atom_id res chain seq x y z
N MET A 1 10.89 -13.24 -25.78
CA MET A 1 10.72 -14.53 -25.06
C MET A 1 12.01 -15.07 -24.45
N PRO A 2 13.15 -15.20 -25.17
CA PRO A 2 14.34 -15.84 -24.60
C PRO A 2 14.93 -15.14 -23.36
N GLY A 3 14.95 -13.80 -23.35
CA GLY A 3 15.39 -13.02 -22.18
C GLY A 3 14.44 -13.15 -20.97
N ALA A 4 13.13 -13.00 -21.20
CA ALA A 4 12.13 -13.12 -20.14
C ALA A 4 12.11 -14.51 -19.46
N LEU A 5 12.35 -15.59 -20.22
CA LEU A 5 12.46 -16.93 -19.66
C LEU A 5 13.73 -17.09 -18.80
N LYS A 6 14.82 -16.41 -19.18
CA LYS A 6 16.07 -16.40 -18.40
C LYS A 6 15.89 -15.64 -17.09
N ASP A 7 15.26 -14.46 -17.14
CA ASP A 7 14.97 -13.65 -15.95
C ASP A 7 14.05 -14.41 -14.98
N ALA A 8 12.98 -15.04 -15.51
CA ALA A 8 12.09 -15.87 -14.71
C ALA A 8 12.80 -17.08 -14.08
N PHE A 9 13.73 -17.72 -14.81
CA PHE A 9 14.52 -18.83 -14.28
C PHE A 9 15.47 -18.39 -13.18
N GLU A 10 16.15 -17.25 -13.33
CA GLU A 10 17.02 -16.72 -12.27
C GLU A 10 16.22 -16.34 -11.02
N GLU A 11 15.05 -15.73 -11.19
CA GLU A 11 14.17 -15.40 -10.08
C GLU A 11 13.68 -16.66 -9.34
N LEU A 12 13.29 -17.71 -10.09
CA LEU A 12 12.83 -18.97 -9.52
C LEU A 12 13.96 -19.70 -8.78
N ARG A 13 15.19 -19.67 -9.33
CA ARG A 13 16.39 -20.19 -8.65
C ARG A 13 16.67 -19.45 -7.35
N ASN A 14 16.66 -18.11 -7.37
CA ASN A 14 16.88 -17.30 -6.17
C ASN A 14 15.84 -17.61 -5.08
N ARG A 15 14.57 -17.86 -5.46
CA ARG A 15 13.51 -18.23 -4.51
C ARG A 15 13.73 -19.62 -3.92
N PHE A 16 14.15 -20.58 -4.73
CA PHE A 16 14.47 -21.94 -4.29
C PHE A 16 15.64 -21.94 -3.31
N GLU A 17 16.72 -21.21 -3.60
CA GLU A 17 17.90 -21.09 -2.74
C GLU A 17 17.60 -20.41 -1.40
N ASN A 18 16.63 -19.49 -1.37
CA ASN A 18 16.18 -18.80 -0.16
C ASN A 18 15.11 -19.57 0.65
N GLY A 19 14.85 -20.84 0.32
CA GLY A 19 14.04 -21.75 1.13
C GLY A 19 12.53 -21.49 1.10
N GLY A 20 12.01 -20.85 0.04
CA GLY A 20 10.55 -20.62 -0.11
C GLY A 20 9.97 -19.54 0.82
N ASN A 21 10.81 -18.62 1.30
CA ASN A 21 10.37 -17.48 2.10
C ASN A 21 9.51 -16.48 1.30
N ILE A 22 8.81 -15.60 2.03
CA ILE A 22 8.06 -14.44 1.50
C ILE A 22 8.97 -13.67 0.53
N THR A 23 8.62 -13.65 -0.76
CA THR A 23 9.44 -13.05 -1.83
C THR A 23 9.21 -11.55 -1.98
N GLY A 24 8.00 -11.11 -1.63
CA GLY A 24 7.57 -9.72 -1.63
C GLY A 24 7.83 -9.02 -0.29
N LEU A 25 7.28 -7.82 -0.15
CA LEU A 25 7.24 -7.12 1.13
C LEU A 25 6.28 -7.81 2.08
N PRO A 26 6.71 -8.20 3.29
CA PRO A 26 5.84 -8.86 4.24
C PRO A 26 4.83 -7.85 4.81
N THR A 27 3.59 -8.28 5.01
CA THR A 27 2.50 -7.46 5.55
C THR A 27 2.35 -7.59 7.06
N GLY A 28 2.88 -8.68 7.64
CA GLY A 28 2.73 -8.99 9.06
C GLY A 28 1.48 -9.80 9.39
N TYR A 29 0.69 -10.14 8.36
CA TYR A 29 -0.40 -11.09 8.45
C TYR A 29 0.05 -12.41 7.81
N ASN A 30 0.48 -13.37 8.62
CA ASN A 30 1.11 -14.61 8.15
C ASN A 30 0.28 -15.36 7.11
N ASP A 31 -1.04 -15.46 7.32
CA ASP A 31 -1.94 -16.16 6.38
C ASP A 31 -2.00 -15.42 5.04
N PHE A 32 -2.05 -14.09 5.06
CA PHE A 32 -2.06 -13.28 3.85
C PHE A 32 -0.72 -13.36 3.12
N ASP A 33 0.39 -13.27 3.85
CA ASP A 33 1.74 -13.39 3.30
C ASP A 33 1.99 -14.79 2.72
N ALA A 34 1.44 -15.85 3.31
CA ALA A 34 1.51 -17.21 2.78
C ALA A 34 0.72 -17.35 1.46
N MET A 35 -0.44 -16.70 1.36
CA MET A 35 -1.27 -16.72 0.14
C MET A 35 -0.69 -15.88 -1.00
N THR A 36 0.01 -14.78 -0.68
CA THR A 36 0.48 -13.80 -1.67
C THR A 36 1.98 -13.84 -1.92
N ALA A 37 2.72 -14.59 -1.11
CA ALA A 37 4.17 -14.48 -0.96
C ALA A 37 4.62 -13.03 -0.62
N GLY A 38 3.77 -12.26 0.06
CA GLY A 38 3.95 -10.84 0.35
C GLY A 38 3.59 -9.92 -0.82
N LEU A 39 3.72 -8.61 -0.62
CA LEU A 39 3.40 -7.62 -1.65
C LEU A 39 4.51 -7.59 -2.71
N GLN A 40 4.19 -7.98 -3.94
CA GLN A 40 5.21 -8.04 -5.00
C GLN A 40 5.49 -6.64 -5.56
N PRO A 41 6.71 -6.39 -6.06
CA PRO A 41 6.98 -5.20 -6.86
C PRO A 41 6.00 -5.13 -8.05
N THR A 42 5.69 -3.90 -8.48
CA THR A 42 4.81 -3.56 -9.61
C THR A 42 3.31 -3.85 -9.45
N ASP A 43 2.89 -4.53 -8.38
CA ASP A 43 1.47 -4.75 -8.08
C ASP A 43 0.73 -3.45 -7.74
N LEU A 44 -0.50 -3.34 -8.22
CA LEU A 44 -1.50 -2.37 -7.75
C LEU A 44 -2.53 -3.10 -6.90
N ILE A 45 -2.54 -2.80 -5.60
CA ILE A 45 -3.45 -3.42 -4.64
C ILE A 45 -4.53 -2.42 -4.26
N ILE A 46 -5.79 -2.82 -4.46
CA ILE A 46 -6.96 -2.00 -4.13
C ILE A 46 -7.59 -2.52 -2.84
N LEU A 47 -7.52 -1.73 -1.78
CA LEU A 47 -8.20 -2.00 -0.51
C LEU A 47 -9.58 -1.31 -0.50
N ALA A 48 -10.64 -2.07 -0.75
CA ALA A 48 -12.01 -1.57 -0.74
C ALA A 48 -12.75 -2.02 0.54
N ALA A 49 -13.30 -1.06 1.29
CA ALA A 49 -14.14 -1.32 2.45
C ALA A 49 -15.14 -0.16 2.65
N ARG A 50 -16.23 -0.42 3.37
CA ARG A 50 -17.17 0.65 3.77
C ARG A 50 -16.49 1.63 4.73
N PRO A 51 -16.95 2.89 4.82
CA PRO A 51 -16.48 3.83 5.85
C PRO A 51 -16.53 3.21 7.24
N ALA A 52 -15.57 3.59 8.09
CA ALA A 52 -15.37 3.08 9.45
C ALA A 52 -15.03 1.58 9.59
N MET A 53 -14.88 0.80 8.51
CA MET A 53 -14.46 -0.62 8.57
C MET A 53 -12.94 -0.82 8.75
N GLY A 54 -12.20 0.24 9.07
CA GLY A 54 -10.77 0.13 9.41
C GLY A 54 -9.79 0.13 8.23
N LYS A 55 -10.19 0.48 7.00
CA LYS A 55 -9.30 0.55 5.81
C LYS A 55 -7.95 1.22 6.09
N THR A 56 -7.99 2.40 6.69
CA THR A 56 -6.81 3.23 6.96
C THR A 56 -5.92 2.58 8.00
N THR A 57 -6.50 2.04 9.07
CA THR A 57 -5.74 1.32 10.11
C THR A 57 -5.08 0.08 9.53
N PHE A 58 -5.80 -0.70 8.72
CA PHE A 58 -5.25 -1.88 8.08
C PHE A 58 -4.07 -1.54 7.17
N ALA A 59 -4.22 -0.53 6.29
CA ALA A 59 -3.15 -0.07 5.42
C ALA A 59 -1.94 0.48 6.20
N LEU A 60 -2.16 1.22 7.29
CA LEU A 60 -1.09 1.71 8.15
C LEU A 60 -0.35 0.59 8.87
N ASN A 61 -1.05 -0.45 9.34
CA ASN A 61 -0.40 -1.58 9.99
C ASN A 61 0.54 -2.32 9.03
N ILE A 62 0.11 -2.52 7.78
CA ILE A 62 0.96 -3.09 6.72
C ILE A 62 2.17 -2.18 6.47
N ALA A 63 1.94 -0.87 6.33
CA ALA A 63 3.00 0.11 6.12
C ALA A 63 4.03 0.10 7.26
N GLU A 64 3.57 0.06 8.50
CA GLU A 64 4.40 -0.01 9.70
C GLU A 64 5.24 -1.28 9.70
N TYR A 65 4.60 -2.45 9.53
CA TYR A 65 5.28 -3.74 9.55
C TYR A 65 6.31 -3.85 8.42
N ALA A 66 5.94 -3.45 7.21
CA ALA A 66 6.83 -3.46 6.05
C ALA A 66 8.04 -2.57 6.30
N ALA A 67 7.87 -1.35 6.82
CA ALA A 67 8.97 -0.44 7.12
C ALA A 67 9.92 -1.00 8.21
N ILE A 68 9.36 -1.60 9.26
CA ILE A 68 10.15 -2.17 10.37
C ILE A 68 10.97 -3.38 9.89
N LYS A 69 10.34 -4.32 9.18
CA LYS A 69 10.96 -5.60 8.80
C LYS A 69 11.89 -5.50 7.62
N SER A 70 11.51 -4.77 6.58
CA SER A 70 12.29 -4.72 5.34
C SER A 70 13.34 -3.61 5.31
N LYS A 71 13.28 -2.64 6.23
CA LYS A 71 14.12 -1.43 6.27
C LYS A 71 14.08 -0.58 4.99
N LYS A 72 13.12 -0.85 4.10
CA LYS A 72 12.80 -0.07 2.90
C LYS A 72 11.96 1.16 3.27
N GLY A 73 12.01 2.17 2.42
CA GLY A 73 11.14 3.34 2.54
C GLY A 73 9.68 2.97 2.30
N VAL A 74 8.77 3.59 3.05
CA VAL A 74 7.31 3.53 2.84
C VAL A 74 6.76 4.94 2.75
N ALA A 75 6.03 5.25 1.68
CA ALA A 75 5.35 6.53 1.51
C ALA A 75 3.86 6.35 1.80
N VAL A 76 3.28 7.26 2.59
CA VAL A 76 1.86 7.30 2.91
C VAL A 76 1.31 8.66 2.48
N PHE A 77 0.46 8.66 1.46
CA PHE A 77 -0.26 9.84 1.00
C PHE A 77 -1.66 9.82 1.61
N SER A 78 -1.99 10.83 2.39
CA SER A 78 -3.23 10.92 3.15
C SER A 78 -4.01 12.17 2.76
N MET A 79 -5.17 11.98 2.15
CA MET A 79 -6.02 13.08 1.70
C MET A 79 -7.25 13.29 2.61
N GLU A 80 -7.55 12.36 3.54
CA GLU A 80 -8.58 12.55 4.59
C GLU A 80 -8.00 13.04 5.91
N MET A 81 -6.87 12.48 6.28
CA MET A 81 -6.35 12.57 7.64
C MET A 81 -5.04 13.36 7.67
N SER A 82 -4.86 14.17 8.69
CA SER A 82 -3.58 14.84 8.89
C SER A 82 -2.49 13.85 9.30
N ALA A 83 -1.24 14.21 9.05
CA ALA A 83 -0.08 13.40 9.43
C ALA A 83 -0.05 13.13 10.93
N SER A 84 -0.48 14.10 11.73
CA SER A 84 -0.64 13.97 13.19
C SER A 84 -1.64 12.88 13.57
N GLN A 85 -2.80 12.81 12.91
CA GLN A 85 -3.79 11.78 13.19
C GLN A 85 -3.31 10.37 12.80
N LEU A 86 -2.54 10.24 11.71
CA LEU A 86 -1.93 8.97 11.32
C LEU A 86 -0.81 8.57 12.29
N ALA A 87 0.04 9.51 12.72
CA ALA A 87 1.08 9.27 13.71
C ALA A 87 0.51 8.74 15.03
N MET A 88 -0.61 9.29 15.50
CA MET A 88 -1.30 8.79 16.70
C MET A 88 -1.78 7.35 16.55
N ARG A 89 -2.22 6.95 15.34
CA ARG A 89 -2.58 5.54 15.07
C ARG A 89 -1.35 4.64 15.10
N LEU A 90 -0.23 5.06 14.52
CA LEU A 90 1.03 4.31 14.57
C LEU A 90 1.53 4.15 16.01
N ILE A 91 1.49 5.22 16.82
CA ILE A 91 1.87 5.15 18.25
C ILE A 91 0.95 4.20 19.01
N SER A 92 -0.37 4.28 18.77
CA SER A 92 -1.35 3.38 19.38
C SER A 92 -1.10 1.92 19.02
N SER A 93 -0.86 1.63 17.74
CA SER A 93 -0.54 0.30 17.20
C SER A 93 0.74 -0.25 17.83
N ASN A 94 1.84 0.50 17.72
CA ASN A 94 3.15 0.07 18.17
C ASN A 94 3.24 -0.08 19.70
N GLY A 95 2.75 0.93 20.42
CA GLY A 95 2.80 0.99 21.88
C GLY A 95 1.73 0.15 22.58
N ARG A 96 0.78 -0.43 21.83
CA ARG A 96 -0.41 -1.12 22.38
C ARG A 96 -1.15 -0.24 23.40
N ILE A 97 -1.39 1.01 23.03
CA ILE A 97 -2.05 2.01 23.87
C ILE A 97 -3.46 2.24 23.33
N ASN A 98 -4.43 2.39 24.23
CA ASN A 98 -5.79 2.72 23.86
C ASN A 98 -5.85 4.04 23.06
N ALA A 99 -6.36 3.98 21.82
CA ALA A 99 -6.44 5.13 20.93
C ALA A 99 -7.32 6.28 21.46
N GLN A 100 -8.33 5.98 22.28
CA GLN A 100 -9.14 7.01 22.94
C GLN A 100 -8.34 7.76 24.00
N ARG A 101 -7.53 7.06 24.82
CA ARG A 101 -6.66 7.72 25.80
C ARG A 101 -5.63 8.64 25.14
N LEU A 102 -5.01 8.19 24.05
CA LEU A 102 -4.11 9.03 23.26
C LEU A 102 -4.82 10.27 22.69
N ARG A 103 -6.09 10.13 22.29
CA ARG A 103 -6.89 11.23 21.74
C ARG A 103 -7.35 12.22 22.80
N THR A 104 -7.74 11.73 23.98
CA THR A 104 -8.24 12.56 25.09
C THR A 104 -7.11 13.13 25.96
N GLY A 105 -5.89 12.63 25.82
CA GLY A 105 -4.75 12.99 26.68
C GLY A 105 -4.81 12.36 28.07
N GLN A 106 -5.75 11.45 28.33
CA GLN A 106 -5.92 10.74 29.61
C GLN A 106 -4.97 9.54 29.68
N LEU A 107 -3.67 9.83 29.67
CA LEU A 107 -2.61 8.83 29.73
C LEU A 107 -2.17 8.61 31.18
N GLU A 108 -2.01 7.34 31.55
CA GLU A 108 -1.39 6.94 32.81
C GLU A 108 0.14 6.96 32.68
N ASP A 109 0.88 6.93 33.80
CA ASP A 109 2.35 6.95 33.77
C ASP A 109 2.95 5.80 32.94
N GLU A 110 2.33 4.62 32.98
CA GLU A 110 2.73 3.48 32.15
C GLU A 110 2.51 3.75 30.66
N ASP A 111 1.41 4.44 30.31
CA ASP A 111 1.12 4.80 28.92
C ASP A 111 2.21 5.72 28.36
N TRP A 112 2.73 6.67 29.14
CA TRP A 112 3.83 7.56 28.71
C TRP A 112 5.13 6.82 28.39
N SER A 113 5.45 5.78 29.17
CA SER A 113 6.60 4.91 28.90
C SER A 113 6.44 4.16 27.57
N ARG A 114 5.24 3.64 27.30
CA ARG A 114 4.90 2.98 26.04
C ARG A 114 4.90 3.94 24.85
N VAL A 115 4.38 5.17 25.02
CA VAL A 115 4.41 6.22 23.98
C VAL A 115 5.84 6.54 23.60
N THR A 116 6.70 6.76 24.59
CA THR A 116 8.10 7.12 24.36
C THR A 116 8.85 6.00 23.64
N SER A 117 8.60 4.75 24.04
CA SER A 117 9.17 3.55 23.38
C SER A 117 8.70 3.43 21.94
N ALA A 118 7.40 3.63 21.68
CA ALA A 118 6.83 3.60 20.34
C ALA A 118 7.41 4.70 19.44
N ILE A 119 7.54 5.93 19.93
CA ILE A 119 8.16 7.03 19.19
C ILE A 119 9.61 6.70 18.84
N LYS A 120 10.37 6.14 19.77
CA LYS A 120 11.77 5.75 19.53
C LYS A 120 11.85 4.71 18.40
N MET A 121 11.01 3.69 18.44
CA MET A 121 10.98 2.66 17.40
C MET A 121 10.55 3.24 16.05
N LEU A 122 9.49 4.04 16.02
CA LEU A 122 8.99 4.66 14.79
C LEU A 122 10.01 5.61 14.15
N LYS A 123 10.82 6.32 14.94
CA LYS A 123 11.92 7.17 14.44
C LYS A 123 13.02 6.40 13.71
N GLU A 124 13.18 5.11 13.99
CA GLU A 124 14.14 4.24 13.30
C GLU A 124 13.57 3.69 11.97
N THR A 125 12.28 3.91 11.69
CA THR A 125 11.62 3.48 10.45
C THR A 125 11.70 4.56 9.38
N LYS A 126 11.59 4.15 8.11
CA LYS A 126 11.59 5.05 6.95
C LYS A 126 10.16 5.26 6.43
N ILE A 127 9.26 5.71 7.31
CA ILE A 127 7.88 6.04 6.96
C ILE A 127 7.78 7.54 6.67
N PHE A 128 7.35 7.89 5.47
CA PHE A 128 7.18 9.26 5.01
C PHE A 128 5.69 9.55 4.80
N ILE A 129 5.12 10.44 5.61
CA ILE A 129 3.72 10.82 5.54
C ILE A 129 3.60 12.16 4.80
N ASP A 130 2.68 12.20 3.85
CA ASP A 130 2.32 13.38 3.09
C ASP A 130 0.81 13.58 3.19
N ASP A 131 0.39 14.59 3.97
CA ASP A 131 -1.02 14.94 4.18
C ASP A 131 -1.48 16.11 3.29
N THR A 132 -0.75 16.38 2.20
CA THR A 132 -1.16 17.41 1.23
C THR A 132 -2.49 16.99 0.58
N PRO A 133 -3.55 17.82 0.67
CA PRO A 133 -4.83 17.51 0.04
C PRO A 133 -4.76 17.66 -1.49
N GLY A 134 -5.51 16.83 -2.21
CA GLY A 134 -5.72 16.97 -3.67
C GLY A 134 -4.46 16.84 -4.53
N VAL A 135 -3.45 16.06 -4.08
CA VAL A 135 -2.21 15.84 -4.83
C VAL A 135 -2.50 15.11 -6.15
N SER A 136 -2.05 15.69 -7.27
CA SER A 136 -2.17 15.05 -8.57
C SER A 136 -1.26 13.82 -8.70
N PRO A 137 -1.62 12.84 -9.56
CA PRO A 137 -0.78 11.66 -9.80
C PRO A 137 0.67 11.99 -10.22
N GLU A 138 0.86 13.07 -10.96
CA GLU A 138 2.18 13.53 -11.43
C GLU A 138 3.08 14.01 -10.28
N VAL A 139 2.50 14.77 -9.35
CA VAL A 139 3.18 15.25 -8.15
C VAL A 139 3.50 14.08 -7.24
N LEU A 140 2.54 13.17 -7.01
CA LEU A 140 2.75 11.95 -6.23
C LEU A 140 3.89 11.12 -6.82
N ARG A 141 3.87 10.87 -8.13
CA ARG A 141 4.91 10.11 -8.84
C ARG A 141 6.28 10.76 -8.68
N SER A 142 6.36 12.08 -8.76
CA SER A 142 7.61 12.83 -8.60
C SER A 142 8.17 12.73 -7.18
N LYS A 143 7.31 12.83 -6.15
CA LYS A 143 7.68 12.59 -4.76
C LYS A 143 8.17 11.16 -4.54
N CYS A 144 7.47 10.16 -5.08
CA CYS A 144 7.86 8.75 -4.99
C CYS A 144 9.22 8.47 -5.66
N ARG A 145 9.50 9.05 -6.84
CA ARG A 145 10.80 8.90 -7.52
C ARG A 145 11.95 9.46 -6.67
N ARG A 146 11.73 10.56 -5.96
CA ARG A 146 12.73 11.12 -5.03
C ARG A 146 12.97 10.15 -3.87
N LEU A 147 11.92 9.72 -3.19
CA LEU A 147 12.00 8.76 -2.08
C LEU A 147 12.63 7.42 -2.51
N LYS A 148 12.38 6.95 -3.74
CA LYS A 148 13.02 5.74 -4.27
C LYS A 148 14.54 5.86 -4.34
N ARG A 149 15.06 7.02 -4.76
CA ARG A 149 16.51 7.28 -4.86
C ARG A 149 17.16 7.46 -3.49
N GLU A 150 16.48 8.12 -2.57
CA GLU A 150 17.04 8.48 -1.26
C GLU A 150 16.91 7.36 -0.22
N HIS A 151 15.87 6.54 -0.31
CA HIS A 151 15.47 5.66 0.80
C HIS A 151 15.09 4.23 0.39
N ASP A 152 15.35 3.84 -0.87
CA ASP A 152 14.92 2.55 -1.43
C ASP A 152 13.43 2.26 -1.14
N LEU A 153 12.56 3.12 -1.67
CA LEU A 153 11.11 3.01 -1.53
C LEU A 153 10.61 1.63 -1.99
N GLY A 154 9.88 0.95 -1.11
CA GLY A 154 9.30 -0.37 -1.33
C GLY A 154 7.78 -0.38 -1.40
N LEU A 155 7.10 0.51 -0.67
CA LEU A 155 5.64 0.56 -0.61
C LEU A 155 5.15 2.00 -0.71
N ILE A 156 4.05 2.19 -1.45
CA ILE A 156 3.31 3.44 -1.54
C ILE A 156 1.87 3.14 -1.11
N VAL A 157 1.42 3.80 -0.05
CA VAL A 157 0.05 3.74 0.44
C VAL A 157 -0.63 5.06 0.09
N ILE A 158 -1.83 4.98 -0.48
CA ILE A 158 -2.64 6.16 -0.84
C ILE A 158 -4.01 5.99 -0.18
N ASP A 159 -4.34 6.86 0.75
CA ASP A 159 -5.64 6.94 1.43
C ASP A 159 -6.24 8.32 1.14
N TYR A 160 -7.10 8.51 0.14
CA TYR A 160 -7.96 7.61 -0.64
C TYR A 160 -7.99 8.11 -2.08
N LEU A 161 -7.95 7.18 -3.04
CA LEU A 161 -7.80 7.48 -4.48
C LEU A 161 -8.89 8.41 -5.05
N GLN A 162 -10.07 8.48 -4.41
CA GLN A 162 -11.19 9.30 -4.89
C GLN A 162 -10.94 10.83 -4.79
N LEU A 163 -9.87 11.27 -4.13
CA LEU A 163 -9.47 12.68 -4.07
C LEU A 163 -8.29 13.05 -4.97
N MET A 164 -7.84 12.14 -5.84
CA MET A 164 -6.88 12.52 -6.87
C MET A 164 -7.57 13.35 -7.93
N SER A 165 -7.41 14.67 -7.84
CA SER A 165 -7.94 15.61 -8.83
C SER A 165 -7.06 15.61 -10.07
N VAL A 166 -7.64 15.35 -11.25
CA VAL A 166 -7.00 15.67 -12.53
C VAL A 166 -7.36 17.13 -12.87
N PRO A 167 -6.38 18.05 -13.04
CA PRO A 167 -6.70 19.43 -13.41
C PRO A 167 -7.39 19.47 -14.78
N GLY A 168 -8.66 19.90 -14.82
CA GLY A 168 -9.32 20.33 -16.06
C GLY A 168 -10.58 19.57 -16.53
N ASN A 169 -11.14 18.60 -15.78
CA ASN A 169 -12.27 17.81 -16.28
C ASN A 169 -13.35 17.54 -15.21
N SER A 170 -14.33 18.44 -15.07
CA SER A 170 -15.33 18.39 -13.98
C SER A 170 -16.56 17.50 -14.24
N GLU A 171 -16.75 16.92 -15.44
CA GLU A 171 -18.04 16.30 -15.80
C GLU A 171 -18.11 14.77 -15.77
N ASN A 172 -17.00 14.02 -15.58
CA ASN A 172 -17.09 12.55 -15.65
C ASN A 172 -16.14 11.79 -14.69
N ARG A 173 -16.47 11.82 -13.38
CA ARG A 173 -15.77 11.07 -12.32
C ARG A 173 -15.67 9.56 -12.55
N ALA A 174 -16.66 8.95 -13.21
CA ALA A 174 -16.65 7.50 -13.49
C ALA A 174 -15.57 7.12 -14.52
N THR A 175 -15.29 8.02 -15.46
CA THR A 175 -14.23 7.85 -16.48
C THR A 175 -12.85 8.09 -15.87
N GLU A 176 -12.72 9.02 -14.93
CA GLU A 176 -11.48 9.36 -14.21
C GLU A 176 -10.90 8.19 -13.40
N ILE A 177 -11.76 7.45 -12.68
CA ILE A 177 -11.36 6.24 -11.92
C ILE A 177 -10.81 5.14 -12.85
N SER A 178 -11.29 5.12 -14.10
CA SER A 178 -10.86 4.18 -15.13
C SER A 178 -9.53 4.59 -15.78
N GLU A 179 -9.14 5.87 -15.72
CA GLU A 179 -7.86 6.39 -16.24
C GLU A 179 -6.72 6.30 -15.20
N ILE A 180 -7.06 6.39 -13.91
CA ILE A 180 -6.10 6.20 -12.79
C ILE A 180 -5.77 4.71 -12.58
N SER A 181 -6.64 3.82 -13.05
CA SER A 181 -6.41 2.38 -13.07
C SER A 181 -5.73 1.99 -14.40
N PRO A 182 -4.72 1.08 -14.42
CA PRO A 182 -4.15 0.63 -15.68
C PRO A 182 -5.24 0.02 -16.56
N GLN A 183 -5.44 0.57 -17.76
CA GLN A 183 -6.26 -0.05 -18.80
C GLN A 183 -5.81 -1.52 -18.98
N PRO A 184 -6.74 -2.50 -18.96
CA PRO A 184 -6.38 -3.85 -19.33
C PRO A 184 -5.94 -3.83 -20.79
N LEU A 185 -4.72 -4.33 -21.05
CA LEU A 185 -4.24 -4.57 -22.40
C LEU A 185 -5.30 -5.42 -23.12
N ALA A 186 -5.97 -4.82 -24.10
CA ALA A 186 -7.03 -5.44 -24.86
C ALA A 186 -6.52 -6.71 -25.57
N GLY A 187 -6.97 -7.86 -25.11
CA GLY A 187 -6.90 -9.13 -25.84
C GLY A 187 -8.15 -9.30 -26.70
N ASN A 188 -8.12 -8.74 -27.90
CA ASN A 188 -9.03 -9.05 -28.99
C ASN A 188 -8.80 -10.52 -29.42
N ALA A 189 -9.51 -11.48 -28.83
CA ALA A 189 -9.78 -12.80 -29.42
C ALA A 189 -10.72 -13.62 -28.52
N TYR A 190 -12.03 -13.47 -28.69
CA TYR A 190 -12.92 -14.59 -28.94
C TYR A 190 -14.19 -14.04 -29.56
N ARG A 191 -14.19 -14.01 -30.91
CA ARG A 191 -15.40 -13.83 -31.70
C ARG A 191 -16.38 -14.93 -31.32
N GLN A 192 -17.63 -14.53 -31.13
CA GLN A 192 -18.80 -15.39 -31.20
C GLN A 192 -18.69 -16.30 -32.43
N ALA A 193 -18.69 -17.61 -32.21
CA ALA A 193 -18.97 -18.55 -33.29
C ALA A 193 -20.49 -18.57 -33.52
N PRO A 194 -20.96 -18.49 -34.78
CA PRO A 194 -22.38 -18.58 -35.09
C PRO A 194 -22.88 -20.01 -34.86
N GLY A 195 -24.17 -20.11 -34.56
CA GLY A 195 -24.82 -21.35 -34.18
C GLY A 195 -24.71 -22.45 -35.22
N ASP A 196 -24.74 -23.69 -34.73
CA ASP A 196 -25.13 -24.83 -35.54
C ASP A 196 -26.23 -25.56 -34.78
N GLY A 197 -27.46 -25.33 -35.24
CA GLY A 197 -28.54 -26.24 -34.95
C GLY A 197 -28.52 -27.33 -36.00
N ARG A 198 -28.64 -28.60 -35.59
CA ARG A 198 -29.58 -29.60 -36.12
C ARG A 198 -29.40 -30.97 -35.44
N PRO A 199 -30.37 -31.89 -35.60
CA PRO A 199 -30.93 -32.69 -34.51
C PRO A 199 -30.47 -34.16 -34.52
N SER A 200 -30.63 -34.84 -33.38
CA SER A 200 -31.22 -36.19 -33.25
C SER A 200 -31.70 -36.36 -31.82
#